data_AF-A0A5C6BPA1-F1
#
_entry.id   AF-A0A5C6BPA1-F1
#
_cell.length_a   1.000
_cell.length_b   1.000
_cell.length_c   1.000
_cell.angle_alpha   90.00
_cell.angle_beta   90.00
_cell.angle_gamma   90.00
#
_symmetry.space_group_name_H-M   'P 1'
#
loop_
_entity.id
_entity.type
_entity.pdbx_description
1 polymer ?
#
loop_
_entity_poly.entity_id
_entity_poly.type
_entity_poly.pdbx_seq_one_letter_code
_entity_poly.pdbx_strand_id
1 'polypeptide(L)'
;MDFMQWESNCDRLFRPDNKKLPDSGTYCEDYWADKFEVSVTCLNEWLDECDVPYMRAPGRKKWVDAQTLYKHLGMVTIADKKNEKRTAKKATKKKATRKR
;
A
#
# COMPACT_ATOMS: atom_id res chain seq x y z
N MET A 1 33.82 4.00 14.60
CA MET A 1 32.57 4.75 14.43
C MET A 1 31.54 3.73 13.99
N ASP A 2 30.52 3.51 14.82
CA ASP A 2 29.45 2.54 14.63
C ASP A 2 28.71 2.76 13.30
N PHE A 3 28.60 1.69 12.51
CA PHE A 3 27.84 1.69 11.26
C PHE A 3 26.35 1.81 11.61
N MET A 4 25.74 2.86 11.10
CA MET A 4 24.42 3.38 11.46
C MET A 4 23.31 2.33 11.42
N GLN A 5 22.62 2.20 12.55
CA GLN A 5 21.40 1.43 12.81
C GLN A 5 20.15 2.02 12.10
N TRP A 6 20.31 2.55 10.88
CA TRP A 6 19.19 2.97 10.00
C TRP A 6 18.50 1.73 9.38
N GLU A 7 19.25 0.65 9.17
CA GLU A 7 18.86 -0.62 8.51
C GLU A 7 18.09 -1.64 9.39
N SER A 8 17.25 -1.23 10.35
CA SER A 8 16.51 -2.23 11.16
C SER A 8 15.03 -2.01 11.36
N ASN A 9 14.51 -0.80 11.11
CA ASN A 9 13.08 -0.54 11.28
C ASN A 9 12.35 -0.47 9.94
N CYS A 10 12.92 0.23 8.94
CA CYS A 10 12.26 0.36 7.62
C CYS A 10 12.27 -0.94 6.81
N ASP A 11 13.20 -1.88 7.03
CA ASP A 11 13.17 -3.20 6.38
C ASP A 11 11.92 -4.02 6.71
N ARG A 12 11.25 -3.73 7.84
CA ARG A 12 10.00 -4.39 8.22
C ARG A 12 8.82 -3.98 7.31
N LEU A 13 8.89 -2.82 6.63
CA LEU A 13 7.90 -2.41 5.61
C LEU A 13 7.80 -3.43 4.48
N PHE A 14 8.91 -4.08 4.11
CA PHE A 14 8.97 -5.07 3.03
C PHE A 14 8.75 -6.50 3.50
N ARG A 15 8.62 -6.73 4.82
CA ARG A 15 8.32 -8.05 5.42
C ARG A 15 7.07 -8.02 6.31
N PRO A 16 5.95 -7.45 5.85
CA PRO A 16 4.74 -7.47 6.65
C PRO A 16 4.21 -8.89 6.83
N ASP A 17 3.71 -9.17 8.02
CA ASP A 17 2.89 -10.34 8.25
C ASP A 17 1.56 -10.19 7.48
N ASN A 18 1.50 -10.77 6.28
CA ASN A 18 0.34 -10.72 5.36
C ASN A 18 -0.99 -11.16 5.99
N LYS A 19 -0.98 -11.80 7.16
CA LYS A 19 -2.18 -12.26 7.86
C LYS A 19 -2.92 -11.13 8.59
N LYS A 20 -2.27 -9.97 8.82
CA LYS A 20 -2.83 -8.83 9.58
C LYS A 20 -3.18 -7.61 8.73
N LEU A 21 -2.86 -7.65 7.45
CA LEU A 21 -3.07 -6.54 6.52
C LEU A 21 -4.51 -6.53 5.98
N PRO A 22 -5.20 -5.39 5.98
CA PRO A 22 -6.54 -5.30 5.43
C PRO A 22 -6.52 -5.49 3.90
N ASP A 23 -7.44 -6.28 3.36
CA ASP A 23 -7.52 -6.54 1.90
C ASP A 23 -7.89 -5.28 1.07
N SER A 24 -8.62 -4.32 1.65
CA SER A 24 -9.07 -3.10 0.95
C SER A 24 -9.45 -1.98 1.91
N GLY A 25 -9.25 -0.72 1.50
CA GLY A 25 -9.67 0.46 2.25
C GLY A 25 -8.57 1.52 2.34
N THR A 26 -8.93 2.75 2.70
CA THR A 26 -7.97 3.81 2.98
C THR A 26 -7.79 3.95 4.49
N TYR A 27 -6.54 3.89 4.94
CA TYR A 27 -6.20 3.96 6.36
C TYR A 27 -5.14 5.04 6.60
N CYS A 28 -5.12 5.59 7.81
CA CYS A 28 -4.12 6.58 8.18
C CYS A 28 -2.72 5.96 8.32
N GLU A 29 -1.70 6.81 8.22
CA GLU A 29 -0.30 6.47 8.45
C GLU A 29 -0.06 5.79 9.80
N ASP A 30 -0.76 6.20 10.88
CA ASP A 30 -0.63 5.58 12.20
C ASP A 30 -1.04 4.10 12.17
N TYR A 31 -2.13 3.80 11.45
CA TYR A 31 -2.61 2.43 11.29
C TYR A 31 -1.59 1.59 10.52
N TRP A 32 -1.05 2.13 9.44
CA TRP A 32 -0.04 1.43 8.65
C TRP A 32 1.25 1.24 9.44
N ALA A 33 1.73 2.28 10.14
CA ALA A 33 2.91 2.21 11.00
C ALA A 33 2.78 1.10 12.06
N ASP A 34 1.61 0.99 12.70
CA ASP A 34 1.28 -0.12 13.62
C ASP A 34 1.31 -1.48 12.91
N LYS A 35 0.71 -1.60 11.73
CA LYS A 35 0.66 -2.87 10.96
C LYS A 35 2.03 -3.35 10.48
N PHE A 36 2.89 -2.43 10.05
CA PHE A 36 4.26 -2.75 9.62
C PHE A 36 5.24 -2.80 10.79
N GLU A 37 4.78 -2.48 12.01
CA GLU A 37 5.61 -2.35 13.21
C GLU A 37 6.80 -1.40 12.98
N VAL A 38 6.54 -0.28 12.28
CA VAL A 38 7.52 0.76 11.96
C VAL A 38 7.12 2.11 12.55
N SER A 39 8.03 3.08 12.57
CA SER A 39 7.68 4.45 12.93
C SER A 39 6.88 5.14 11.82
N VAL A 40 5.95 6.02 12.21
CA VAL A 40 5.19 6.86 11.27
C VAL A 40 6.12 7.71 10.39
N THR A 41 7.24 8.18 10.94
CA THR A 41 8.27 8.91 10.20
C THR A 41 8.88 8.07 9.09
N CYS A 42 9.31 6.84 9.39
CA CYS A 42 9.87 5.91 8.39
C CYS A 42 8.85 5.60 7.28
N LEU A 43 7.59 5.32 7.66
CA LEU A 43 6.52 5.13 6.68
C LEU A 43 6.34 6.37 5.79
N ASN A 44 6.37 7.57 6.37
CA ASN A 44 6.20 8.81 5.61
C ASN A 44 7.35 9.09 4.65
N GLU A 45 8.58 8.89 5.08
CA GLU A 45 9.77 9.02 4.24
C GLU A 45 9.69 8.04 3.07
N TRP A 46 9.31 6.80 3.34
CA TRP A 46 9.11 5.80 2.29
C TRP A 46 7.97 6.18 1.32
N LEU A 47 6.83 6.67 1.84
CA LEU A 47 5.71 7.12 0.99
C LEU A 47 6.12 8.29 0.08
N ASP A 48 6.92 9.22 0.59
CA ASP A 48 7.39 10.37 -0.19
C ASP A 48 8.51 9.96 -1.17
N GLU A 49 9.43 9.06 -0.80
CA GLU A 49 10.50 8.55 -1.68
C GLU A 49 9.96 7.70 -2.83
N CYS A 50 8.96 6.85 -2.54
CA CYS A 50 8.33 5.98 -3.53
C CYS A 50 7.18 6.63 -4.31
N ASP A 51 6.95 7.95 -4.14
CA ASP A 51 5.86 8.72 -4.77
C ASP A 51 4.48 8.03 -4.60
N VAL A 52 4.24 7.44 -3.43
CA VAL A 52 3.01 6.67 -3.19
C VAL A 52 1.85 7.64 -3.02
N PRO A 53 0.76 7.51 -3.81
CA PRO A 53 -0.34 8.44 -3.68
C PRO A 53 -1.06 8.26 -2.34
N TYR A 54 -1.23 9.38 -1.64
CA TYR A 54 -1.95 9.46 -0.38
C TYR A 54 -2.91 10.65 -0.37
N MET A 55 -3.98 10.53 0.41
CA MET A 55 -4.91 11.63 0.71
C MET A 55 -4.47 12.33 1.99
N ARG A 56 -4.61 13.66 2.04
CA ARG A 56 -4.40 14.44 3.27
C ARG A 56 -5.74 14.71 3.92
N ALA A 57 -5.96 14.17 5.12
CA ALA A 57 -7.16 14.40 5.92
C ALA A 57 -6.96 15.59 6.89
N PRO A 58 -8.06 16.14 7.47
CA PRO A 58 -7.97 17.16 8.51
C PRO A 58 -7.07 16.66 9.66
N GLY A 59 -6.12 17.50 10.10
CA GLY A 59 -5.12 17.12 11.10
C GLY A 59 -3.75 16.71 10.54
N ARG A 60 -3.48 17.00 9.25
CA ARG A 60 -2.20 16.72 8.55
C ARG A 60 -1.83 15.25 8.49
N LYS A 61 -2.78 14.34 8.75
CA LYS A 61 -2.52 12.92 8.64
C LYS A 61 -2.56 12.46 7.19
N LYS A 62 -1.59 11.65 6.78
CA LYS A 62 -1.60 10.97 5.47
C LYS A 62 -2.47 9.72 5.55
N TRP A 63 -3.30 9.54 4.54
CA TRP A 63 -4.19 8.40 4.39
C TRP A 63 -3.86 7.69 3.10
N VAL A 64 -3.50 6.41 3.20
CA VAL A 64 -3.04 5.61 2.06
C VAL A 64 -4.03 4.50 1.81
N ASP A 65 -4.37 4.31 0.54
CA ASP A 65 -5.17 3.18 0.09
C ASP A 65 -4.36 1.89 0.16
N ALA A 66 -4.97 0.84 0.70
CA ALA A 66 -4.34 -0.46 0.90
C ALA A 66 -3.81 -1.05 -0.40
N GLN A 67 -4.60 -1.04 -1.49
CA GLN A 67 -4.19 -1.64 -2.76
C GLN A 67 -3.02 -0.88 -3.38
N THR A 68 -3.06 0.44 -3.29
CA THR A 68 -2.00 1.33 -3.73
C THR A 68 -0.71 1.05 -2.98
N LEU A 69 -0.77 0.95 -1.65
CA LEU A 69 0.38 0.67 -0.81
C LEU A 69 1.01 -0.69 -1.17
N TYR A 70 0.20 -1.74 -1.25
CA TYR A 70 0.67 -3.09 -1.57
C TYR A 70 1.30 -3.18 -2.96
N LYS A 71 0.75 -2.46 -3.94
CA LYS A 71 1.31 -2.40 -5.30
C LYS A 71 2.75 -1.85 -5.28
N HIS A 72 3.00 -0.80 -4.49
CA HIS A 72 4.34 -0.19 -4.38
C HIS A 72 5.30 -1.03 -3.53
N LEU A 73 4.79 -1.74 -2.51
CA LEU A 73 5.57 -2.71 -1.74
C LEU A 73 5.87 -4.00 -2.53
N GLY A 74 5.39 -4.14 -3.77
CA GLY A 74 5.56 -5.38 -4.56
C GLY A 74 4.79 -6.57 -3.98
N MET A 75 3.79 -6.31 -3.14
CA MET A 75 3.03 -7.32 -2.44
C MET A 75 1.86 -7.80 -3.28
N VAL A 76 1.91 -9.07 -3.69
CA VAL A 76 0.78 -9.77 -4.31
C VAL A 76 -0.20 -10.15 -3.21
N THR A 77 -1.25 -9.35 -3.01
CA THR A 77 -2.28 -9.65 -2.01
C THR A 77 -3.05 -10.92 -2.37
N ILE A 78 -3.73 -11.50 -1.37
CA ILE A 78 -4.61 -12.68 -1.56
C ILE A 78 -5.72 -12.38 -2.58
N ALA A 79 -6.13 -11.11 -2.71
CA ALA A 79 -7.05 -10.66 -3.75
C ALA A 79 -6.50 -10.88 -5.16
N ASP A 80 -5.20 -10.67 -5.38
CA ASP A 80 -4.56 -10.90 -6.68
C ASP A 80 -4.42 -12.41 -7.00
N LYS A 81 -4.16 -13.26 -5.99
CA LYS A 81 -4.23 -14.73 -6.16
C LYS A 81 -5.61 -15.23 -6.62
N LYS A 82 -6.69 -14.55 -6.23
CA LYS A 82 -8.05 -14.85 -6.73
C LYS A 82 -8.33 -14.19 -8.10
N ASN A 83 -7.62 -13.11 -8.43
CA ASN A 83 -7.79 -12.38 -9.69
C ASN A 83 -6.96 -12.97 -10.85
N GLU A 84 -5.81 -13.58 -10.57
CA GLU A 84 -5.00 -14.33 -11.55
C GLU A 84 -5.82 -15.46 -12.21
N LYS A 85 -6.77 -16.05 -11.47
CA LYS A 85 -7.71 -17.05 -12.01
C LYS A 85 -8.90 -16.48 -12.77
N ARG A 86 -9.16 -15.17 -12.71
CA ARG A 86 -10.32 -14.52 -13.38
C ARG A 86 -9.96 -13.63 -14.56
N THR A 87 -8.75 -13.07 -14.61
CA THR A 87 -8.37 -12.14 -15.70
C THR A 87 -7.80 -12.83 -16.95
N ALA A 88 -7.57 -14.15 -16.92
CA ALA A 88 -7.28 -14.93 -18.14
C ALA A 88 -8.48 -15.03 -19.11
N LYS A 89 -9.69 -14.60 -18.73
CA LYS A 89 -10.88 -14.59 -19.61
C LYS A 89 -11.76 -13.36 -19.37
N LYS A 90 -11.36 -12.20 -19.91
CA LYS A 90 -12.22 -11.20 -20.62
C LYS A 90 -11.51 -9.85 -20.78
N ALA A 91 -10.56 -9.79 -21.69
CA ALA A 91 -10.35 -8.56 -22.45
C ALA A 91 -11.44 -8.51 -23.55
N THR A 92 -12.65 -8.04 -23.21
CA THR A 92 -13.67 -7.60 -24.19
C THR A 92 -14.89 -7.07 -23.45
N LYS A 93 -15.00 -5.73 -23.36
CA LYS A 93 -16.24 -4.96 -23.54
C LYS A 93 -15.94 -3.47 -23.38
N LYS A 94 -15.54 -2.81 -24.47
CA LYS A 94 -15.87 -1.39 -24.67
C LYS A 94 -17.39 -1.29 -24.69
N LYS A 95 -18.00 -0.67 -23.68
CA LYS A 95 -19.46 -0.45 -23.58
C LYS A 95 -19.75 1.02 -23.88
N ALA A 96 -20.49 1.23 -24.97
CA ALA A 96 -21.41 2.32 -25.34
C ALA A 96 -21.20 3.75 -24.77
N THR A 97 -21.05 4.72 -25.67
CA THR A 97 -21.38 6.14 -25.42
C THR A 97 -22.50 6.55 -26.39
N ARG A 98 -23.72 6.70 -25.86
CA ARG A 98 -24.82 7.43 -26.49
C ARG A 98 -24.80 8.84 -25.90
N LYS A 99 -24.51 9.87 -26.71
CA LYS A 99 -24.78 11.28 -26.39
C LYS A 99 -25.11 12.06 -27.67
N ARG A 100 -26.34 12.59 -27.65
CA ARG A 100 -27.06 13.45 -28.61
C ARG A 100 -27.44 12.81 -29.93
#